data_AF-A0A1B6HJ86-F1
#
_entry.id   AF-A0A1B6HJ86-F1
#
_cell.length_a   1.000
_cell.length_b   1.000
_cell.length_c   1.000
_cell.angle_alpha   90.00
_cell.angle_beta   90.00
_cell.angle_gamma   90.00
#
_symmetry.space_group_name_H-M   'P 1'
#
loop_
_entity.id
_entity.type
_entity.pdbx_description
1 polymer ?
#
loop_
_entity_poly.entity_id
_entity_poly.type
_entity_poly.pdbx_seq_one_letter_code
_entity_poly.pdbx_strand_id
1 'polypeptide(L)'
;YPVGSELPLVVRRQFTAYRILYYIFTKENMDLNTVMTALTEEDRGDECVSHALHVRSAWALGNYHRLFLLYRAAPRMSSYLMDWFLPRERKLALKSIVKAYVLCFMPP
;
A
#
# COMPACT_ATOMS: atom_id res chain seq x y z
N TYR A 1 13.90 -4.54 28.47
CA TYR A 1 13.06 -3.34 28.28
C TYR A 1 11.72 -3.61 28.93
N PRO A 2 11.24 -2.76 29.84
CA PRO A 2 10.03 -3.06 30.59
C PRO A 2 8.84 -3.12 29.63
N VAL A 3 8.20 -4.28 29.63
CA VAL A 3 6.95 -4.56 28.94
C VAL A 3 5.87 -3.87 29.78
N GLY A 4 5.30 -2.75 29.31
CA GLY A 4 4.16 -2.16 30.03
C GLY A 4 3.88 -0.66 29.91
N SER A 5 4.55 0.11 29.06
CA SER A 5 4.02 1.43 28.68
C SER A 5 3.29 1.33 27.35
N GLU A 6 2.01 1.68 27.31
CA GLU A 6 1.26 1.82 26.07
C GLU A 6 2.09 2.67 25.10
N LEU A 7 2.52 2.07 23.98
CA LEU A 7 3.20 2.82 22.94
C LEU A 7 2.30 4.00 22.55
N PRO A 8 2.85 5.21 22.38
CA PRO A 8 2.06 6.37 21.99
C PRO A 8 1.15 6.02 20.81
N LEU A 9 -0.11 6.45 20.83
CA LEU A 9 -1.10 6.09 19.79
C LEU A 9 -0.58 6.37 18.38
N VAL A 10 0.18 7.46 18.20
CA VAL A 10 0.86 7.83 16.95
C VAL A 10 1.83 6.76 16.47
N VAL A 11 2.55 6.11 17.38
CA VAL A 11 3.50 5.03 17.08
C VAL A 11 2.73 3.75 16.72
N ARG A 12 1.67 3.42 17.47
CA ARG A 12 0.81 2.27 17.16
C ARG A 12 0.22 2.36 15.75
N ARG A 13 -0.30 3.53 15.37
CA ARG A 13 -0.90 3.76 14.05
C ARG A 13 0.12 3.67 12.90
N GLN A 14 1.35 4.13 13.12
CA GLN A 14 2.45 3.92 12.17
C GLN A 14 2.72 2.43 11.93
N PHE A 15 2.84 1.65 13.01
CA PHE A 15 3.06 0.21 12.87
C PHE A 15 1.89 -0.48 12.17
N THR A 16 0.66 -0.08 12.43
CA THR A 16 -0.51 -0.60 11.70
C THR A 16 -0.45 -0.27 10.21
N ALA A 17 -0.09 0.97 9.84
CA ALA A 17 0.11 1.35 8.45
C ALA A 17 1.21 0.53 7.78
N TYR A 18 2.34 0.30 8.46
CA TYR A 18 3.44 -0.52 7.94
C TYR A 18 3.05 -1.99 7.79
N ARG A 19 2.24 -2.54 8.70
CA ARG A 19 1.68 -3.89 8.57
C ARG A 19 0.83 -4.03 7.31
N ILE A 20 -0.01 -3.04 7.00
CA ILE A 20 -0.79 -3.03 5.75
C ILE A 20 0.13 -3.08 4.53
N LEU A 21 1.17 -2.23 4.48
CA LEU A 21 2.14 -2.22 3.38
C LEU A 21 2.92 -3.55 3.27
N TYR A 22 3.26 -4.15 4.41
CA TYR A 22 3.91 -5.45 4.45
C TYR A 22 3.02 -6.56 3.87
N TYR A 23 1.73 -6.60 4.22
CA TYR A 23 0.82 -7.59 3.64
C TYR A 23 0.58 -7.40 2.13
N ILE A 24 0.66 -6.15 1.63
CA ILE A 24 0.67 -5.88 0.17
C ILE A 24 1.94 -6.47 -0.47
N PHE A 25 3.08 -6.35 0.20
CA PHE A 25 4.33 -6.93 -0.29
C PHE A 25 4.25 -8.46 -0.36
N THR A 26 3.81 -9.13 0.70
CA THR A 26 3.67 -10.61 0.78
C THR A 26 2.48 -11.15 -0.03
N LYS A 27 1.54 -10.28 -0.44
CA LYS A 27 0.28 -10.62 -1.11
C LYS A 27 -0.69 -11.44 -0.26
N GLU A 28 -0.61 -11.29 1.05
CA GLU A 28 -1.49 -11.98 2.00
C GLU A 28 -2.80 -11.21 2.17
N ASN A 29 -3.70 -11.37 1.21
CA ASN A 29 -4.94 -10.58 1.13
C ASN A 29 -5.93 -10.87 2.27
N MET A 30 -5.92 -12.08 2.83
CA MET A 30 -6.80 -12.44 3.96
C MET A 30 -6.43 -11.65 5.20
N ASP A 31 -5.16 -11.70 5.64
CA ASP A 31 -4.70 -10.97 6.82
C ASP A 31 -4.78 -9.45 6.62
N LEU A 32 -4.52 -8.97 5.41
CA LEU A 32 -4.71 -7.57 5.05
C LEU A 32 -6.15 -7.11 5.30
N ASN A 33 -7.14 -7.88 4.84
CA ASN A 33 -8.55 -7.54 5.04
C ASN A 33 -8.92 -7.58 6.53
N THR A 34 -8.44 -8.58 7.28
CA THR A 34 -8.66 -8.68 8.74
C THR A 34 -8.13 -7.44 9.46
N VAL A 35 -6.92 -6.98 9.13
CA VAL A 35 -6.36 -5.74 9.70
C VAL A 35 -7.22 -4.53 9.34
N MET A 36 -7.68 -4.42 8.10
CA MET A 36 -8.53 -3.30 7.67
C MET A 36 -9.90 -3.28 8.37
N THR A 37 -10.48 -4.45 8.65
CA THR A 37 -11.75 -4.55 9.40
C THR A 37 -11.58 -4.24 10.89
N ALA A 38 -10.40 -4.47 11.45
CA ALA A 38 -10.10 -4.18 12.85
C ALA A 38 -9.78 -2.69 13.11
N LEU A 39 -9.61 -1.87 12.05
CA LEU A 39 -9.36 -0.43 12.18
C LEU A 39 -10.61 0.32 12.64
N THR A 40 -10.45 1.15 13.67
CA THR A 40 -11.47 2.10 14.10
C THR A 40 -11.52 3.32 13.16
N GLU A 41 -12.61 4.09 13.21
CA GLU A 41 -12.73 5.34 12.43
C GLU A 41 -11.64 6.37 12.82
N GLU A 42 -11.26 6.41 14.09
CA GLU A 42 -10.19 7.28 14.58
C GLU A 42 -8.82 6.89 14.00
N ASP A 43 -8.57 5.59 13.85
CA ASP A 43 -7.33 5.11 13.23
C ASP A 43 -7.29 5.42 11.74
N ARG A 44 -8.43 5.35 11.05
CA ARG A 44 -8.56 5.72 9.63
C ARG A 44 -8.29 7.20 9.37
N GLY A 45 -8.52 8.06 10.37
CA GLY A 45 -8.22 9.48 10.30
C GLY A 45 -6.73 9.83 10.38
N ASP A 46 -5.87 8.90 10.82
CA ASP A 46 -4.42 9.15 10.88
C ASP A 46 -3.78 9.14 9.49
N GLU A 47 -2.87 10.08 9.27
CA GLU A 47 -2.20 10.28 7.98
C GLU A 47 -1.50 9.01 7.47
N CYS A 48 -0.82 8.25 8.34
CA CYS A 48 -0.09 7.05 7.93
C CYS A 48 -1.04 5.92 7.56
N VAL A 49 -2.10 5.72 8.35
CA VAL A 49 -3.08 4.66 8.11
C VAL A 49 -3.89 4.99 6.85
N SER A 50 -4.39 6.22 6.73
CA SER A 50 -5.09 6.70 5.54
C SER A 50 -4.25 6.54 4.28
N HIS A 51 -2.96 6.89 4.35
CA HIS A 51 -2.02 6.67 3.24
C HIS A 51 -1.93 5.18 2.85
N ALA A 52 -1.72 4.29 3.83
CA ALA A 52 -1.62 2.84 3.57
C ALA A 52 -2.90 2.26 2.96
N LEU A 53 -4.08 2.74 3.39
CA LEU A 53 -5.38 2.36 2.81
C LEU A 53 -5.52 2.84 1.36
N HIS A 54 -5.09 4.06 1.06
CA HIS A 54 -5.06 4.56 -0.32
C HIS A 54 -4.11 3.74 -1.20
N VAL A 55 -2.93 3.38 -0.68
CA VAL A 55 -1.96 2.51 -1.38
C VAL A 55 -2.58 1.14 -1.66
N ARG A 56 -3.21 0.53 -0.65
CA ARG A 56 -3.94 -0.74 -0.79
C ARG A 56 -5.00 -0.67 -1.90
N SER A 57 -5.81 0.39 -1.90
CA SER A 57 -6.87 0.57 -2.90
C SER A 57 -6.32 0.72 -4.32
N ALA A 58 -5.26 1.53 -4.51
CA ALA A 58 -4.63 1.74 -5.81
C ALA A 58 -3.97 0.45 -6.31
N TRP A 59 -3.31 -0.29 -5.42
CA TRP A 59 -2.69 -1.57 -5.73
C TRP A 59 -3.72 -2.64 -6.13
N ALA A 60 -4.81 -2.81 -5.36
CA ALA A 60 -5.85 -3.79 -5.65
C ALA A 60 -6.57 -3.52 -6.98
N LEU A 61 -6.75 -2.24 -7.36
CA LEU A 61 -7.36 -1.84 -8.62
C LEU A 61 -6.39 -1.84 -9.81
N GLY A 62 -5.10 -2.12 -9.58
CA GLY A 62 -4.07 -1.99 -10.63
C GLY A 62 -3.89 -0.55 -11.13
N ASN A 63 -4.28 0.46 -10.35
CA ASN A 63 -4.11 1.86 -10.71
C ASN A 63 -2.67 2.31 -10.43
N TYR A 64 -1.78 1.94 -11.35
CA TYR A 64 -0.34 2.21 -11.21
C TYR A 64 0.00 3.70 -11.13
N HIS A 65 -0.72 4.56 -11.86
CA HIS A 65 -0.52 6.01 -11.80
C HIS A 65 -0.74 6.54 -10.38
N ARG A 66 -1.89 6.21 -9.76
CA ARG A 66 -2.18 6.62 -8.38
C ARG A 66 -1.21 5.99 -7.38
N LEU A 67 -0.81 4.74 -7.60
CA LEU A 67 0.17 4.06 -6.75
C LEU A 67 1.53 4.79 -6.71
N PHE A 68 2.05 5.21 -7.87
CA PHE A 68 3.32 5.95 -7.93
C PHE A 68 3.20 7.39 -7.41
N LEU A 69 2.06 8.03 -7.56
CA LEU A 69 1.80 9.33 -6.91
C LEU A 69 1.81 9.20 -5.38
N LEU A 70 1.15 8.17 -4.84
CA LEU A 70 1.17 7.88 -3.41
C LEU A 70 2.60 7.61 -2.94
N TYR A 71 3.38 6.80 -3.66
CA TYR A 71 4.79 6.58 -3.31
C TYR A 71 5.61 7.87 -3.19
N ARG A 72 5.39 8.86 -4.07
CA ARG A 72 6.10 10.16 -4.00
C ARG A 72 5.66 11.02 -2.82
N ALA A 73 4.42 10.87 -2.38
CA ALA A 73 3.83 11.59 -1.25
C ALA A 73 3.81 10.73 0.02
N ALA A 74 4.70 9.74 0.11
CA ALA A 74 4.74 8.78 1.21
C ALA A 74 5.15 9.46 2.53
N PRO A 75 4.32 9.41 3.59
CA PRO A 75 4.67 9.98 4.88
C PRO A 75 5.68 9.11 5.62
N ARG A 76 6.62 9.74 6.34
CA ARG A 76 7.58 9.07 7.23
C ARG A 76 8.41 8.00 6.49
N MET A 77 8.43 6.76 7.02
CA MET A 77 9.22 5.65 6.46
C MET A 77 8.41 4.73 5.54
N SER A 78 7.17 5.09 5.19
CA SER A 78 6.33 4.26 4.33
C SER A 78 6.93 3.99 2.95
N SER A 79 7.72 4.94 2.43
CA SER A 79 8.48 4.79 1.17
C SER A 79 9.40 3.58 1.16
N TYR A 80 10.14 3.34 2.26
CA TYR A 80 11.05 2.20 2.38
C TYR A 80 10.34 0.83 2.31
N LEU A 81 9.13 0.72 2.89
CA LEU A 81 8.34 -0.50 2.75
C LEU A 81 7.77 -0.65 1.34
N MET A 82 7.39 0.46 0.71
CA MET A 82 6.88 0.42 -0.67
C MET A 82 7.95 -0.02 -1.68
N ASP A 83 9.22 0.33 -1.44
CA ASP A 83 10.34 -0.09 -2.29
C ASP A 83 10.46 -1.62 -2.44
N TRP A 84 9.97 -2.40 -1.47
CA TRP A 84 9.99 -3.86 -1.54
C TRP A 84 9.08 -4.43 -2.63
N PHE A 85 7.93 -3.80 -2.91
CA PHE A 85 6.97 -4.29 -3.90
C PHE A 85 6.90 -3.46 -5.18
N LEU A 86 7.35 -2.21 -5.16
CA LEU A 86 7.28 -1.32 -6.32
C LEU A 86 8.00 -1.82 -7.58
N PRO A 87 9.18 -2.47 -7.52
CA PRO A 87 9.82 -3.03 -8.72
C PRO A 87 8.91 -4.03 -9.46
N ARG A 88 8.17 -4.85 -8.70
CA ARG A 88 7.19 -5.79 -9.23
C ARG A 88 6.03 -5.06 -9.91
N GLU A 89 5.46 -4.05 -9.25
CA GLU A 89 4.35 -3.28 -9.79
C GLU A 89 4.75 -2.47 -11.04
N ARG A 90 5.99 -1.93 -11.10
CA ARG A 90 6.54 -1.29 -12.31
C ARG A 90 6.58 -2.24 -13.50
N LYS A 91 7.04 -3.49 -13.29
CA LYS A 91 7.08 -4.51 -14.35
C LYS A 91 5.67 -4.84 -14.86
N LEU A 92 4.70 -4.95 -13.95
CA LEU A 92 3.30 -5.21 -14.30
C LEU A 92 2.70 -4.03 -15.09
N ALA A 93 2.94 -2.80 -14.65
CA ALA A 93 2.50 -1.59 -15.35
C ALA A 93 3.03 -1.54 -16.79
N LEU A 94 4.33 -1.77 -16.99
CA LEU A 94 4.93 -1.77 -18.33
C LEU A 94 4.33 -2.87 -19.21
N LYS A 95 4.14 -4.07 -18.67
CA LYS A 95 3.49 -5.18 -19.39
C LYS A 95 2.07 -4.79 -19.84
N SER A 96 1.31 -4.12 -18.98
CA SER A 96 -0.04 -3.65 -19.31
C SER A 96 -0.03 -2.58 -20.40
N ILE A 97 0.90 -1.61 -20.35
CA ILE A 97 1.05 -0.57 -21.39
C ILE A 97 1.39 -1.20 -22.75
N VAL A 98 2.39 -2.10 -22.78
CA VAL A 98 2.79 -2.77 -24.03
C VAL A 98 1.64 -3.58 -24.62
N LYS A 99 0.90 -4.32 -23.79
CA LYS A 99 -0.28 -5.06 -24.24
C LYS A 99 -1.36 -4.16 -24.81
N ALA A 100 -1.66 -3.04 -24.16
CA ALA A 100 -2.64 -2.07 -24.63
C ALA A 100 -2.23 -1.45 -25.97
N TYR A 101 -0.94 -1.14 -26.13
CA TYR A 101 -0.40 -0.64 -27.40
C TYR A 101 -0.55 -1.67 -28.52
N VAL A 102 -0.11 -2.92 -28.31
CA VAL A 102 -0.24 -3.97 -29.33
C VAL A 102 -1.70 -4.20 -29.72
N LEU A 103 -2.61 -4.26 -28.74
CA LEU A 103 -4.03 -4.45 -28.99
C LEU A 103 -4.66 -3.28 -29.79
N CYS A 104 -4.23 -2.05 -29.50
CA CYS A 104 -4.76 -0.87 -30.18
C CYS A 104 -4.22 -0.73 -31.62
N PHE A 105 -2.98 -1.13 -31.87
CA PHE A 105 -2.31 -0.95 -33.17
C PHE A 105 -2.34 -2.19 -34.06
N MET A 106 -2.69 -3.35 -33.52
CA MET A 106 -2.78 -4.61 -34.26
C MET A 106 -4.11 -5.30 -33.91
N PRO A 107 -5.24 -4.82 -34.46
CA PRO A 107 -6.52 -5.51 -34.31
C PRO A 107 -6.43 -6.92 -34.93
N PRO A 108 -7.27 -7.87 -34.49
CA PRO A 108 -7.29 -9.23 -35.02
C PRO A 108 -7.61 -9.28 -36.53
#